data_AF-A0A9P7V1N1-F1
#
_entry.id   AF-A0A9P7V1N1-F1
#
_cell.length_a   1.000
_cell.length_b   1.000
_cell.length_c   1.000
_cell.angle_alpha   90.00
_cell.angle_beta   90.00
_cell.angle_gamma   90.00
#
_symmetry.space_group_name_H-M   'P 1'
#
loop_
_entity.id
_entity.type
_entity.pdbx_description
1 polymer ?
#
loop_
_entity_poly.entity_id
_entity_poly.type
_entity_poly.pdbx_seq_one_letter_code
_entity_poly.pdbx_strand_id
1 'polypeptide(L)'
;MTSTDLQNFHGSPATSKPRYRTHTNLPLLSVTTNLPLKPKIIHDVPIDSSTPTISLSIHSAFPSMPTLTDSVTMSLSGVVFSYNLGSMKTDPHEITELLKATSSERGNWILVAAYYRRNSNPRAAIFVINSLLEVMAQHDVPEQELKPAYLLLSSCEADLGKQARNDSTESAEHYKNAQTWLQKVYGTFAFDGNPSEANILSTPGMASYPPRRSPADTIAHKMDRPLPPPPSSQGHDKILQREIQSLRDRLDHQGNLLADVRCSKRKLEDEFNSERNLRRRLERRIADLRRKQDATRGMDYHHGHRYQP
;
A
#
# COMPACT_ATOMS: atom_id res chain seq x y z
N MET A 1 -42.69 -17.39 -31.70
CA MET A 1 -43.91 -17.69 -30.93
C MET A 1 -43.65 -18.94 -30.11
N THR A 2 -43.09 -18.77 -28.91
CA THR A 2 -43.02 -19.83 -27.90
C THR A 2 -43.15 -19.12 -26.55
N SER A 3 -44.32 -19.35 -25.97
CA SER A 3 -44.82 -18.83 -24.71
C SER A 3 -44.35 -19.76 -23.60
N THR A 4 -43.69 -19.22 -22.58
CA THR A 4 -43.48 -19.95 -21.31
C THR A 4 -43.36 -18.96 -20.16
N ASP A 5 -44.44 -18.91 -19.39
CA ASP A 5 -44.55 -18.91 -17.93
C ASP A 5 -43.82 -17.85 -17.09
N LEU A 6 -44.61 -16.83 -16.75
CA LEU A 6 -44.50 -16.01 -15.54
C LEU A 6 -44.93 -16.84 -14.31
N GLN A 7 -43.98 -17.26 -13.47
CA GLN A 7 -44.28 -17.70 -12.11
C GLN A 7 -44.16 -16.54 -11.11
N ASN A 8 -45.34 -16.16 -10.59
CA ASN A 8 -45.55 -15.28 -9.45
C ASN A 8 -44.96 -15.89 -8.17
N PHE A 9 -44.05 -15.17 -7.50
CA PHE A 9 -43.69 -15.44 -6.10
C PHE A 9 -44.25 -14.33 -5.21
N HIS A 10 -45.36 -14.64 -4.54
CA HIS A 10 -45.90 -13.86 -3.43
C HIS A 10 -45.28 -14.33 -2.10
N GLY A 11 -44.66 -13.40 -1.38
CA GLY A 11 -44.92 -13.17 0.05
C GLY A 11 -44.23 -14.05 1.10
N SER A 12 -43.37 -13.43 1.91
CA SER A 12 -43.47 -13.53 3.37
C SER A 12 -42.70 -12.40 4.08
N PRO A 13 -43.35 -11.54 4.87
CA PRO A 13 -42.69 -10.56 5.71
C PRO A 13 -42.30 -11.17 7.07
N ALA A 14 -40.99 -11.35 7.30
CA ALA A 14 -40.47 -11.76 8.60
C ALA A 14 -40.39 -10.54 9.54
N THR A 15 -41.37 -10.40 10.43
CA THR A 15 -41.33 -9.45 11.54
C THR A 15 -40.41 -9.99 12.65
N SER A 16 -39.16 -9.53 12.70
CA SER A 16 -38.26 -9.82 13.83
C SER A 16 -38.39 -8.74 14.91
N LYS A 17 -38.72 -9.16 16.13
CA LYS A 17 -38.86 -8.30 17.32
C LYS A 17 -37.47 -7.95 17.88
N PRO A 18 -37.21 -6.71 18.32
CA PRO A 18 -35.96 -6.36 18.98
C PRO A 18 -35.92 -6.88 20.43
N ARG A 19 -34.85 -7.60 20.76
CA ARG A 19 -34.52 -8.11 22.09
C ARG A 19 -33.97 -6.97 22.95
N TYR A 20 -34.62 -6.69 24.08
CA TYR A 20 -34.18 -5.69 25.05
C TYR A 20 -32.80 -6.05 25.63
N ARG A 21 -31.90 -5.05 25.60
CA ARG A 21 -30.51 -5.15 26.05
C ARG A 21 -30.45 -4.86 27.55
N THR A 22 -29.92 -5.81 28.30
CA THR A 22 -29.65 -5.73 29.74
C THR A 22 -28.64 -4.62 30.05
N HIS A 23 -28.95 -3.84 31.08
CA HIS A 23 -28.10 -2.78 31.64
C HIS A 23 -26.95 -3.39 32.44
N THR A 24 -25.71 -3.23 31.96
CA THR A 24 -24.51 -3.42 32.77
C THR A 24 -24.09 -2.07 33.36
N ASN A 25 -24.29 -1.93 34.67
CA ASN A 25 -23.70 -0.88 35.48
C ASN A 25 -22.17 -1.02 35.46
N LEU A 26 -21.46 0.03 35.04
CA LEU A 26 -20.01 0.14 35.20
C LEU A 26 -19.69 1.23 36.24
N PRO A 27 -18.73 0.99 37.14
CA PRO A 27 -18.36 1.92 38.19
C PRO A 27 -17.60 3.14 37.64
N LEU A 28 -17.88 4.31 38.22
CA LEU A 28 -17.12 5.53 38.04
C LEU A 28 -15.68 5.34 38.55
N LEU A 29 -14.70 5.42 37.65
CA LEU A 29 -13.31 5.67 38.01
C LEU A 29 -12.99 7.13 37.69
N SER A 30 -12.85 7.92 38.75
CA SER A 30 -12.39 9.30 38.73
C SER A 30 -10.90 9.32 38.36
N VAL A 31 -10.56 9.76 37.15
CA VAL A 31 -9.17 10.00 36.75
C VAL A 31 -8.86 11.47 37.03
N THR A 32 -8.12 11.69 38.11
CA THR A 32 -7.58 13.00 38.50
C THR A 32 -6.30 13.25 37.70
N THR A 33 -6.37 14.11 36.69
CA THR A 33 -5.18 14.58 35.95
C THR A 33 -4.59 15.79 36.65
N ASN A 34 -3.56 15.59 37.46
CA ASN A 34 -2.64 16.63 37.90
C ASN A 34 -1.27 16.32 37.32
N LEU A 35 -0.69 17.24 36.54
CA LEU A 35 0.77 17.41 36.40
C LEU A 35 1.07 18.69 35.59
N PRO A 36 1.72 19.70 36.20
CA PRO A 36 2.44 20.75 35.49
C PRO A 36 3.95 20.49 35.60
N LEU A 37 4.64 20.29 34.48
CA LEU A 37 6.11 20.28 34.46
C LEU A 37 6.62 21.37 33.52
N LYS A 38 7.11 22.45 34.13
CA LYS A 38 7.95 23.48 33.53
C LYS A 38 9.35 22.89 33.28
N PRO A 39 9.93 23.02 32.07
CA PRO A 39 11.34 22.73 31.88
C PRO A 39 12.20 23.88 32.43
N LYS A 40 13.15 23.52 33.28
CA LYS A 40 14.18 24.39 33.86
C LYS A 40 15.30 24.57 32.84
N ILE A 41 15.47 25.80 32.36
CA ILE A 41 16.59 26.23 31.54
C ILE A 41 17.84 26.25 32.43
N ILE A 42 18.86 25.47 32.07
CA ILE A 42 20.19 25.49 32.69
C ILE A 42 21.15 26.05 31.65
N HIS A 43 21.87 27.10 32.06
CA HIS A 43 22.87 27.83 31.30
C HIS A 43 24.16 27.02 31.08
N ASP A 44 24.65 27.12 29.84
CA ASP A 44 26.02 27.33 29.37
C ASP A 44 27.20 26.75 30.16
N VAL A 45 27.88 25.78 29.53
CA VAL A 45 29.30 25.48 29.74
C VAL A 45 29.98 25.46 28.36
N PRO A 46 31.01 26.30 28.12
CA PRO A 46 31.81 26.22 26.90
C PRO A 46 32.81 25.08 27.03
N ILE A 47 32.64 24.04 26.22
CA ILE A 47 33.63 22.97 26.05
C ILE A 47 34.13 23.06 24.61
N ASP A 48 35.32 23.65 24.45
CA ASP A 48 36.12 23.52 23.24
C ASP A 48 36.57 22.06 23.11
N SER A 49 35.91 21.34 22.22
CA SER A 49 36.25 19.97 21.83
C SER A 49 36.21 19.91 20.30
N SER A 50 37.34 20.22 19.68
CA SER A 50 37.61 19.96 18.27
C SER A 50 37.76 18.45 18.03
N THR A 51 36.63 17.76 17.96
CA THR A 51 36.55 16.41 17.39
C THR A 51 35.89 16.52 16.01
N PRO A 52 36.46 15.92 14.95
CA PRO A 52 35.83 15.91 13.63
C PRO A 52 34.56 15.07 13.70
N THR A 53 33.44 15.73 14.01
CA THR A 53 32.11 15.14 13.94
C THR A 53 31.81 14.92 12.46
N ILE A 54 31.97 13.68 12.00
CA ILE A 54 31.45 13.25 10.71
C ILE A 54 29.92 13.29 10.83
N SER A 55 29.35 14.45 10.50
CA SER A 55 27.91 14.62 10.30
C SER A 55 27.51 13.77 9.11
N LEU A 56 27.14 12.52 9.40
CA LEU A 56 26.36 11.70 8.48
C LEU A 56 24.95 12.32 8.46
N SER A 57 24.79 13.37 7.66
CA SER A 57 23.48 13.79 7.18
C SER A 57 22.95 12.63 6.35
N ILE A 58 22.27 11.71 7.04
CA ILE A 58 21.34 10.77 6.44
C ILE A 58 20.20 11.65 5.95
N HIS A 59 20.39 12.27 4.79
CA HIS A 59 19.29 12.73 3.97
C HIS A 59 18.48 11.47 3.71
N SER A 60 17.47 11.25 4.53
CA SER A 60 16.46 10.25 4.28
C SER A 60 15.80 10.67 2.98
N ALA A 61 16.35 10.19 1.87
CA ALA A 61 15.75 10.21 0.56
C ALA A 61 14.59 9.22 0.59
N PHE A 62 13.63 9.46 1.49
CA PHE A 62 12.28 9.00 1.25
C PHE A 62 11.89 9.70 -0.05
N PRO A 63 11.65 8.95 -1.14
CA PRO A 63 11.12 9.56 -2.34
C PRO A 63 9.89 10.34 -1.88
N SER A 64 9.97 11.68 -2.00
CA SER A 64 8.84 12.55 -1.72
C SER A 64 7.66 11.94 -2.45
N MET A 65 6.66 11.48 -1.69
CA MET A 65 5.48 10.90 -2.29
C MET A 65 4.96 11.93 -3.28
N PRO A 66 4.85 11.59 -4.57
CA PRO A 66 4.50 12.57 -5.59
C PRO A 66 3.22 13.26 -5.14
N THR A 67 3.28 14.59 -5.00
CA THR A 67 2.12 15.42 -4.73
C THR A 67 1.10 15.10 -5.81
N LEU A 68 -0.03 14.50 -5.42
CA LEU A 68 -1.08 14.15 -6.38
C LEU A 68 -1.50 15.44 -7.08
N THR A 69 -1.27 15.51 -8.39
CA THR A 69 -1.72 16.61 -9.20
C THR A 69 -3.23 16.53 -9.33
N ASP A 70 -3.93 17.63 -9.08
CA ASP A 70 -5.38 17.71 -9.30
C ASP A 70 -5.73 17.97 -10.78
N SER A 71 -4.74 17.88 -11.68
CA SER A 71 -4.93 17.99 -13.12
C SER A 71 -4.11 16.95 -13.88
N VAL A 72 -4.59 16.64 -15.08
CA VAL A 72 -3.94 15.76 -16.07
C VAL A 72 -3.65 16.59 -17.32
N THR A 73 -2.45 16.47 -17.86
CA THR A 73 -2.06 17.13 -19.11
C THR A 73 -2.21 16.16 -20.27
N MET A 74 -2.91 16.56 -21.32
CA MET A 74 -3.24 15.74 -22.50
C MET A 74 -2.94 16.55 -23.76
N SER A 75 -2.78 15.88 -24.90
CA SER A 75 -2.58 16.54 -26.19
C SER A 75 -3.61 16.06 -27.21
N LEU A 76 -4.22 16.98 -27.96
CA LEU A 76 -5.08 16.67 -29.10
C LEU A 76 -4.60 17.48 -30.30
N SER A 77 -4.22 16.79 -31.38
CA SER A 77 -3.73 17.43 -32.62
C SER A 77 -2.57 18.42 -32.38
N GLY A 78 -1.65 18.08 -31.48
CA GLY A 78 -0.48 18.91 -31.12
C GLY A 78 -0.78 20.04 -30.12
N VAL A 79 -2.05 20.27 -29.76
CA VAL A 79 -2.42 21.24 -28.72
C VAL A 79 -2.44 20.54 -27.37
N VAL A 80 -1.58 21.00 -26.47
CA VAL A 80 -1.51 20.51 -25.08
C VAL A 80 -2.51 21.31 -24.23
N PHE A 81 -3.36 20.61 -23.48
CA PHE A 81 -4.29 21.21 -22.54
C PHE A 81 -4.28 20.46 -21.20
N SER A 82 -4.71 21.16 -20.15
CA SER A 82 -4.81 20.59 -18.80
C SER A 82 -6.28 20.37 -18.43
N TYR A 83 -6.61 19.16 -18.02
CA TYR A 83 -7.92 18.76 -17.55
C TYR A 83 -7.94 18.71 -16.03
N ASN A 84 -8.84 19.48 -15.40
CA ASN A 84 -9.00 19.52 -13.95
C ASN A 84 -9.78 18.30 -13.46
N LEU A 85 -9.16 17.47 -12.62
CA LEU A 85 -9.79 16.28 -12.05
C LEU A 85 -10.84 16.65 -11.00
N GLY A 86 -10.69 17.79 -10.32
CA GLY A 86 -11.65 18.29 -9.34
C GLY A 86 -13.05 18.55 -9.89
N SER A 87 -13.16 18.81 -11.19
CA SER A 87 -14.43 19.02 -11.90
C SER A 87 -14.97 17.77 -12.60
N MET A 88 -14.34 16.61 -12.40
CA MET A 88 -14.71 15.39 -13.10
C MET A 88 -16.05 14.83 -12.60
N LYS A 89 -16.88 14.36 -13.53
CA LYS A 89 -18.18 13.75 -13.23
C LYS A 89 -18.03 12.36 -12.60
N THR A 90 -19.06 11.93 -11.88
CA THR A 90 -19.13 10.59 -11.27
C THR A 90 -19.14 9.48 -12.33
N ASP A 91 -19.71 9.76 -13.50
CA ASP A 91 -19.72 8.86 -14.65
C ASP A 91 -18.35 8.87 -15.37
N PRO A 92 -17.66 7.72 -15.50
CA PRO A 92 -16.36 7.64 -16.16
C PRO A 92 -16.41 7.72 -17.69
N HIS A 93 -17.58 7.63 -18.32
CA HIS A 93 -17.65 7.54 -19.79
C HIS A 93 -17.03 8.75 -20.49
N GLU A 94 -17.37 9.97 -20.08
CA GLU A 94 -16.89 11.19 -20.75
C GLU A 94 -15.37 11.32 -20.71
N ILE A 95 -14.75 11.09 -19.54
CA ILE A 95 -13.30 11.16 -19.40
C ILE A 95 -12.60 10.00 -20.12
N THR A 96 -13.22 8.82 -20.15
CA THR A 96 -12.69 7.67 -20.89
C THR A 96 -12.65 7.94 -22.39
N GLU A 97 -13.72 8.49 -22.96
CA GLU A 97 -13.75 8.88 -24.37
C GLU A 97 -12.75 10.01 -24.68
N LEU A 98 -12.58 10.97 -23.77
CA LEU A 98 -11.54 11.98 -23.90
C LEU A 98 -10.11 11.38 -23.88
N LEU A 99 -9.84 10.44 -22.97
CA LEU A 99 -8.55 9.74 -22.89
C LEU A 99 -8.26 8.95 -24.18
N LYS A 100 -9.27 8.28 -24.76
CA LYS A 100 -9.14 7.61 -26.06
C LYS A 100 -8.90 8.60 -27.20
N ALA A 101 -9.71 9.65 -27.29
CA ALA A 101 -9.63 10.64 -28.37
C ALA A 101 -8.28 11.37 -28.43
N THR A 102 -7.65 11.55 -27.27
CA THR A 102 -6.32 12.17 -27.15
C THR A 102 -5.16 11.18 -27.27
N SER A 103 -5.44 9.89 -27.44
CA SER A 103 -4.43 8.81 -27.36
C SER A 103 -3.53 8.96 -26.13
N SER A 104 -4.14 9.29 -24.99
CA SER A 104 -3.40 9.66 -23.79
C SER A 104 -2.48 8.56 -23.29
N GLU A 105 -1.31 8.98 -22.78
CA GLU A 105 -0.33 8.09 -22.19
C GLU A 105 -0.90 7.28 -21.03
N ARG A 106 -0.43 6.04 -20.86
CA ARG A 106 -0.81 5.14 -19.76
C ARG A 106 -0.81 5.83 -18.38
N GLY A 107 0.17 6.71 -18.11
CA GLY A 107 0.25 7.44 -16.85
C GLY A 107 -1.01 8.27 -16.55
N ASN A 108 -1.58 8.92 -17.56
CA ASN A 108 -2.79 9.72 -17.42
C ASN A 108 -4.00 8.87 -17.06
N TRP A 109 -4.14 7.69 -17.69
CA TRP A 109 -5.20 6.73 -17.36
C TRP A 109 -5.11 6.26 -15.90
N ILE A 110 -3.91 5.89 -15.46
CA ILE A 110 -3.66 5.46 -14.07
C ILE A 110 -4.01 6.60 -13.09
N LEU A 111 -3.64 7.84 -13.41
CA LEU A 111 -3.90 8.99 -12.56
C LEU A 111 -5.41 9.29 -12.42
N VAL A 112 -6.16 9.24 -13.53
CA VAL A 112 -7.63 9.40 -13.52
C VAL A 112 -8.31 8.30 -12.71
N ALA A 113 -7.92 7.04 -12.90
CA ALA A 113 -8.48 5.93 -12.14
C ALA A 113 -8.15 6.02 -10.65
N ALA A 114 -6.92 6.40 -10.31
CA ALA A 114 -6.51 6.63 -8.92
C ALA A 114 -7.34 7.75 -8.27
N TYR A 115 -7.68 8.81 -9.03
CA TYR A 115 -8.56 9.87 -8.58
C TYR A 115 -9.98 9.34 -8.27
N TYR A 116 -10.60 8.55 -9.16
CA TYR A 116 -11.92 7.95 -8.90
C TYR A 116 -11.92 7.07 -7.65
N ARG A 117 -10.87 6.25 -7.48
CA ARG A 117 -10.70 5.42 -6.29
C ARG A 117 -10.59 6.26 -5.02
N ARG A 118 -9.79 7.35 -5.03
CA ARG A 118 -9.63 8.28 -3.90
C ARG A 118 -10.96 8.92 -3.49
N ASN A 119 -11.82 9.20 -4.47
CA ASN A 119 -13.16 9.73 -4.25
C ASN A 119 -14.21 8.64 -3.94
N SER A 120 -13.77 7.46 -3.47
CA SER A 120 -14.64 6.35 -3.06
C SER A 120 -15.56 5.82 -4.18
N ASN A 121 -15.18 5.98 -5.44
CA ASN A 121 -15.87 5.40 -6.59
C ASN A 121 -14.99 4.35 -7.31
N PRO A 122 -14.79 3.17 -6.70
CA PRO A 122 -13.95 2.12 -7.28
C PRO A 122 -14.55 1.52 -8.56
N ARG A 123 -15.88 1.56 -8.76
CA ARG A 123 -16.53 1.06 -10.00
C ARG A 123 -16.11 1.89 -11.21
N ALA A 124 -16.12 3.21 -11.08
CA ALA A 124 -15.64 4.10 -12.14
C ALA A 124 -14.14 3.91 -12.43
N ALA A 125 -13.33 3.72 -11.38
CA ALA A 125 -11.91 3.42 -11.55
C ALA A 125 -11.67 2.10 -12.32
N ILE A 126 -12.40 1.04 -12.00
CA ILE A 126 -12.34 -0.25 -12.72
C ILE A 126 -12.70 -0.06 -14.19
N PHE A 127 -13.77 0.70 -14.48
CA PHE A 127 -14.18 0.99 -15.85
C PHE A 127 -13.07 1.68 -16.68
N VAL A 128 -12.45 2.74 -16.11
CA VAL A 128 -11.35 3.45 -16.76
C VAL A 128 -10.17 2.53 -17.02
N ILE A 129 -9.81 1.66 -16.05
CA ILE A 129 -8.67 0.76 -16.22
C ILE A 129 -8.95 -0.38 -17.19
N ASN A 130 -10.16 -0.94 -17.21
CA ASN A 130 -10.52 -1.93 -18.23
C ASN A 130 -10.45 -1.32 -19.64
N SER A 131 -10.92 -0.07 -19.80
CA SER A 131 -10.78 0.67 -21.06
C SER A 131 -9.32 0.92 -21.45
N LEU A 132 -8.45 1.23 -20.47
CA LEU A 132 -6.99 1.30 -20.70
C LEU A 132 -6.46 -0.04 -21.21
N LEU A 133 -6.79 -1.16 -20.56
CA LEU A 133 -6.31 -2.49 -20.95
C LEU A 133 -6.76 -2.85 -22.38
N GLU A 134 -8.00 -2.53 -22.75
CA GLU A 134 -8.50 -2.71 -24.12
C GLU A 134 -7.69 -1.90 -25.14
N VAL A 135 -7.45 -0.61 -24.87
CA VAL A 135 -6.64 0.24 -25.76
C VAL A 135 -5.21 -0.25 -25.85
N MET A 136 -4.59 -0.64 -24.73
CA MET A 136 -3.21 -1.15 -24.71
C MET A 136 -3.07 -2.48 -25.45
N ALA A 137 -4.08 -3.36 -25.37
CA ALA A 137 -4.12 -4.60 -26.14
C ALA A 137 -4.21 -4.33 -27.65
N GLN A 138 -4.93 -3.28 -28.08
CA GLN A 138 -4.97 -2.87 -29.49
C GLN A 138 -3.64 -2.32 -30.01
N HIS A 139 -2.75 -1.87 -29.11
CA HIS A 139 -1.43 -1.32 -29.44
C HIS A 139 -0.28 -2.31 -29.15
N ASP A 140 -0.60 -3.60 -28.97
CA ASP A 140 0.38 -4.67 -28.69
C ASP A 140 1.30 -4.38 -27.50
N VAL A 141 0.81 -3.65 -26.49
CA VAL A 141 1.59 -3.35 -25.29
C VAL A 141 1.74 -4.62 -24.45
N PRO A 142 2.97 -5.02 -24.09
CA PRO A 142 3.22 -6.27 -23.37
C PRO A 142 2.58 -6.26 -21.98
N GLU A 143 2.08 -7.41 -21.54
CA GLU A 143 1.36 -7.53 -20.27
C GLU A 143 2.23 -7.15 -19.05
N GLN A 144 3.54 -7.34 -19.12
CA GLN A 144 4.49 -6.99 -18.06
C GLN A 144 4.49 -5.49 -17.76
N GLU A 145 4.17 -4.67 -18.76
CA GLU A 145 4.05 -3.22 -18.66
C GLU A 145 2.70 -2.77 -18.08
N LEU A 146 1.71 -3.67 -18.02
CA LEU A 146 0.38 -3.40 -17.48
C LEU A 146 0.28 -3.72 -15.97
N LYS A 147 1.38 -4.11 -15.32
CA LYS A 147 1.44 -4.39 -13.87
C LYS A 147 0.86 -3.27 -13.00
N PRO A 148 1.14 -1.97 -13.22
CA PRO A 148 0.54 -0.91 -12.43
C PRO A 148 -1.00 -0.86 -12.55
N ALA A 149 -1.54 -1.18 -13.74
CA ALA A 149 -2.99 -1.23 -13.97
C ALA A 149 -3.63 -2.39 -13.19
N TYR A 150 -3.02 -3.58 -13.21
CA TYR A 150 -3.50 -4.73 -12.45
C TYR A 150 -3.43 -4.53 -10.93
N LEU A 151 -2.37 -3.88 -10.42
CA LEU A 151 -2.29 -3.50 -9.00
C LEU A 151 -3.40 -2.52 -8.59
N LEU A 152 -3.75 -1.59 -9.49
CA LEU A 152 -4.84 -0.66 -9.22
C LEU A 152 -6.20 -1.37 -9.26
N LEU A 153 -6.43 -2.28 -10.22
CA LEU A 153 -7.63 -3.13 -10.27
C LEU A 153 -7.79 -3.97 -9.01
N SER A 154 -6.73 -4.65 -8.56
CA SER A 154 -6.79 -5.45 -7.33
C SER A 154 -7.20 -4.61 -6.12
N SER A 155 -6.69 -3.38 -6.06
CA SER A 155 -7.02 -2.43 -4.99
C SER A 155 -8.48 -1.97 -5.05
N CYS A 156 -9.01 -1.71 -6.26
CA CYS A 156 -10.40 -1.31 -6.45
C CYS A 156 -11.37 -2.44 -6.09
N GLU A 157 -11.08 -3.67 -6.52
CA GLU A 157 -11.86 -4.88 -6.18
C GLU A 157 -11.86 -5.13 -4.67
N ALA A 158 -10.70 -5.02 -4.01
CA ALA A 158 -10.64 -5.14 -2.55
C ALA A 158 -11.46 -4.05 -1.83
N ASP A 159 -11.56 -2.85 -2.40
CA ASP A 159 -12.39 -1.77 -1.84
C ASP A 159 -13.89 -2.05 -2.06
N LEU A 160 -14.28 -2.61 -3.21
CA LEU A 160 -15.65 -3.10 -3.44
C LEU A 160 -16.04 -4.23 -2.48
N GLY A 161 -15.16 -5.21 -2.26
CA GLY A 161 -15.38 -6.27 -1.27
C GLY A 161 -15.57 -5.73 0.16
N LYS A 162 -14.97 -4.58 0.51
CA LYS A 162 -15.22 -3.90 1.79
C LYS A 162 -16.58 -3.20 1.81
N GLN A 163 -17.01 -2.62 0.69
CA GLN A 163 -18.31 -1.95 0.57
C GLN A 163 -19.46 -2.97 0.61
N ALA A 164 -19.27 -4.13 -0.03
CA ALA A 164 -20.23 -5.23 -0.10
C ALA A 164 -20.26 -6.12 1.16
N ARG A 165 -19.70 -5.71 2.31
CA ARG A 165 -19.62 -6.55 3.52
C ARG A 165 -20.94 -7.12 4.04
N ASN A 166 -22.06 -6.50 3.68
CA ASN A 166 -23.39 -6.97 4.05
C ASN A 166 -23.88 -8.12 3.16
N ASP A 167 -23.31 -8.25 1.95
CA ASP A 167 -23.57 -9.35 1.02
C ASP A 167 -22.33 -10.26 0.96
N SER A 168 -22.39 -11.38 1.68
CA SER A 168 -21.27 -12.32 1.75
C SER A 168 -20.85 -12.86 0.39
N THR A 169 -21.76 -12.93 -0.59
CA THR A 169 -21.47 -13.53 -1.90
C THR A 169 -20.76 -12.55 -2.81
N GLU A 170 -21.32 -11.33 -2.97
CA GLU A 170 -20.70 -10.24 -3.74
C GLU A 170 -19.33 -9.86 -3.15
N SER A 171 -19.24 -9.77 -1.82
CA SER A 171 -17.98 -9.52 -1.13
C SER A 171 -16.92 -10.58 -1.47
N ALA A 172 -17.25 -11.86 -1.42
CA ALA A 172 -16.31 -12.95 -1.71
C ALA A 172 -15.83 -12.93 -3.17
N GLU A 173 -16.72 -12.62 -4.11
CA GLU A 173 -16.39 -12.50 -5.53
C GLU A 173 -15.36 -11.38 -5.78
N HIS A 174 -15.57 -10.20 -5.20
CA HIS A 174 -14.62 -9.10 -5.31
C HIS A 174 -13.23 -9.44 -4.74
N TYR A 175 -13.15 -10.12 -3.59
CA TYR A 175 -11.85 -10.56 -3.06
C TYR A 175 -11.16 -11.61 -3.95
N LYS A 176 -11.93 -12.51 -4.57
CA LYS A 176 -11.42 -13.47 -5.54
C LYS A 176 -10.84 -12.74 -6.77
N ASN A 177 -11.57 -11.77 -7.31
CA ASN A 177 -11.09 -10.95 -8.44
C ASN A 177 -9.81 -10.19 -8.06
N ALA A 178 -9.76 -9.59 -6.86
CA ALA A 178 -8.57 -8.93 -6.36
C ALA A 178 -7.34 -9.87 -6.32
N GLN A 179 -7.53 -11.11 -5.88
CA GLN A 179 -6.49 -12.13 -5.88
C GLN A 179 -6.03 -12.49 -7.29
N THR A 180 -6.95 -12.66 -8.24
CA THR A 180 -6.62 -12.92 -9.65
C THR A 180 -5.75 -11.81 -10.25
N TRP A 181 -6.08 -10.54 -9.98
CA TRP A 181 -5.27 -9.41 -10.44
C TRP A 181 -3.87 -9.39 -9.82
N LEU A 182 -3.74 -9.72 -8.53
CA LEU A 182 -2.42 -9.83 -7.87
C LEU A 182 -1.58 -10.97 -8.46
N GLN A 183 -2.20 -12.11 -8.77
CA GLN A 183 -1.52 -13.22 -9.43
C GLN A 183 -0.99 -12.80 -10.82
N LYS A 184 -1.68 -11.95 -11.57
CA LYS A 184 -1.14 -11.41 -12.83
C LYS A 184 0.12 -10.56 -12.63
N VAL A 185 0.21 -9.81 -11.53
CA VAL A 185 1.36 -8.91 -11.27
C VAL A 185 2.60 -9.68 -10.83
N TYR A 186 2.40 -10.58 -9.86
CA TYR A 186 3.47 -11.30 -9.18
C TYR A 186 3.74 -12.69 -9.77
N GLY A 187 2.93 -13.11 -10.73
CA GLY A 187 2.87 -14.49 -11.19
C GLY A 187 1.96 -15.33 -10.30
N THR A 188 1.43 -16.40 -10.87
CA THR A 188 0.86 -17.48 -10.08
C THR A 188 2.01 -18.19 -9.36
N PHE A 189 2.02 -18.16 -8.03
CA PHE A 189 2.83 -19.09 -7.20
C PHE A 189 2.29 -20.52 -7.31
N ALA A 190 1.65 -20.87 -8.43
CA ALA A 190 1.42 -22.25 -8.74
C ALA A 190 2.80 -22.88 -8.75
N PHE A 191 3.07 -23.64 -7.69
CA PHE A 191 4.14 -24.60 -7.60
C PHE A 191 3.74 -25.65 -8.63
N ASP A 192 3.86 -25.28 -9.90
CA ASP A 192 3.65 -26.18 -11.01
C ASP A 192 4.75 -27.20 -10.80
N GLY A 193 4.40 -28.31 -10.15
CA GLY A 193 5.21 -29.51 -9.97
C GLY A 193 5.48 -30.19 -11.32
N ASN A 194 5.52 -29.40 -12.39
CA ASN A 194 5.95 -29.79 -13.70
C ASN A 194 7.38 -29.24 -13.85
N PRO A 195 8.42 -30.05 -13.55
CA PRO A 195 9.82 -29.68 -13.78
C PRO A 195 10.18 -29.59 -15.27
N SER A 196 9.21 -29.35 -16.14
CA SER A 196 9.38 -29.34 -17.58
C SER A 196 9.46 -27.90 -18.04
N GLU A 197 10.67 -27.53 -18.48
CA GLU A 197 10.98 -26.31 -19.20
C GLU A 197 11.00 -25.03 -18.34
N ALA A 198 11.90 -25.06 -17.35
CA ALA A 198 12.64 -23.86 -16.98
C ALA A 198 13.25 -23.25 -18.25
N ASN A 199 12.53 -22.28 -18.76
CA ASN A 199 12.95 -21.29 -19.72
C ASN A 199 14.36 -20.85 -19.32
N ILE A 200 15.29 -21.10 -20.23
CA ILE A 200 16.72 -20.85 -20.13
C ILE A 200 16.91 -19.33 -20.18
N LEU A 201 16.49 -18.63 -19.13
CA LEU A 201 16.85 -17.24 -18.95
C LEU A 201 18.30 -17.27 -18.48
N SER A 202 19.16 -17.06 -19.47
CA SER A 202 20.60 -16.94 -19.37
C SER A 202 21.02 -16.13 -18.15
N THR A 203 21.39 -16.83 -17.09
CA THR A 203 22.50 -16.39 -16.25
C THR A 203 23.66 -16.08 -17.20
N PRO A 204 24.27 -14.88 -17.18
CA PRO A 204 25.51 -14.64 -17.88
C PRO A 204 26.50 -15.64 -17.29
N GLY A 205 26.79 -16.68 -18.06
CA GLY A 205 27.73 -17.71 -17.69
C GLY A 205 29.04 -17.03 -17.35
N MET A 206 29.50 -17.25 -16.12
CA MET A 206 30.94 -17.32 -15.90
C MET A 206 31.50 -18.18 -17.03
N ALA A 207 32.36 -17.58 -17.83
CA ALA A 207 32.96 -18.16 -19.02
C ALA A 207 33.29 -19.64 -18.79
N SER A 208 32.46 -20.49 -19.40
CA SER A 208 32.84 -21.87 -19.67
C SER A 208 33.98 -21.79 -20.66
N TYR A 209 35.19 -21.97 -20.13
CA TYR A 209 36.37 -22.17 -20.95
C TYR A 209 36.09 -23.35 -21.89
N PRO A 210 36.39 -23.22 -23.20
CA PRO A 210 36.25 -24.34 -24.11
C PRO A 210 37.15 -25.50 -23.66
N PRO A 211 36.76 -26.77 -23.91
CA PRO A 211 37.61 -27.91 -23.64
C PRO A 211 38.85 -27.83 -24.53
N ARG A 212 39.97 -27.42 -23.92
CA ARG A 212 41.28 -27.37 -24.54
C ARG A 212 41.70 -28.80 -24.85
N ARG A 213 41.51 -29.22 -26.11
CA ARG A 213 42.09 -30.45 -26.66
C ARG A 213 43.59 -30.41 -26.42
N SER A 214 44.07 -31.39 -25.68
CA SER A 214 45.48 -31.74 -25.58
C SER A 214 45.97 -32.25 -26.94
N PRO A 215 47.04 -31.70 -27.51
CA PRO A 215 47.98 -32.48 -28.28
C PRO A 215 48.98 -33.06 -27.28
N ALA A 216 48.99 -34.40 -27.18
CA ALA A 216 50.16 -35.11 -26.75
C ALA A 216 51.30 -34.70 -27.70
N ASP A 217 52.37 -34.13 -27.16
CA ASP A 217 53.73 -34.47 -27.58
C ASP A 217 54.74 -34.00 -26.52
N THR A 218 55.33 -35.00 -25.89
CA THR A 218 56.78 -35.19 -25.75
C THR A 218 57.63 -33.93 -25.58
N ILE A 219 58.18 -33.73 -24.38
CA ILE A 219 59.65 -33.71 -24.13
C ILE A 219 59.86 -33.56 -22.62
N ALA A 220 60.43 -34.62 -22.05
CA ALA A 220 60.98 -34.64 -20.72
C ALA A 220 62.24 -33.76 -20.68
N HIS A 221 62.18 -32.62 -19.99
CA HIS A 221 63.38 -32.00 -19.44
C HIS A 221 63.23 -31.80 -17.94
N LYS A 222 63.85 -32.77 -17.26
CA LYS A 222 64.20 -32.79 -15.85
C LYS A 222 65.15 -31.61 -15.58
N MET A 223 64.65 -30.57 -14.95
CA MET A 223 65.46 -29.53 -14.31
C MET A 223 64.91 -29.37 -12.89
N ASP A 224 65.52 -30.12 -11.96
CA ASP A 224 65.37 -29.95 -10.53
C ASP A 224 65.83 -28.53 -10.16
N ARG A 225 64.90 -27.57 -10.14
CA ARG A 225 65.10 -26.26 -9.55
C ARG A 225 64.27 -26.19 -8.26
N PRO A 226 64.91 -26.07 -7.07
CA PRO A 226 64.18 -25.93 -5.82
C PRO A 226 63.27 -24.71 -5.89
N LEU A 227 61.96 -24.96 -5.91
CA LEU A 227 60.95 -23.91 -5.88
C LEU A 227 61.07 -23.18 -4.53
N PRO A 228 61.17 -21.84 -4.53
CA PRO A 228 61.17 -21.06 -3.29
C PRO A 228 59.87 -21.33 -2.52
N PRO A 229 59.93 -21.39 -1.18
CA PRO A 229 58.75 -21.63 -0.35
C PRO A 229 57.69 -20.57 -0.66
N PRO A 230 56.42 -20.98 -0.85
CA PRO A 230 55.35 -20.04 -1.17
C PRO A 230 55.25 -18.97 -0.08
N PRO A 231 55.08 -17.68 -0.45
CA PRO A 231 54.92 -16.62 0.53
C PRO A 231 53.73 -16.95 1.43
N SER A 232 53.94 -16.89 2.74
CA SER A 232 52.95 -17.27 3.74
C SER A 232 51.68 -16.42 3.61
N SER A 233 50.58 -17.03 3.12
CA SER A 233 49.25 -16.42 2.95
C SER A 233 48.59 -15.88 4.23
N GLN A 234 49.27 -15.92 5.38
CA GLN A 234 48.72 -15.51 6.68
C GLN A 234 48.20 -14.06 6.73
N GLY A 235 48.68 -13.17 5.84
CA GLY A 235 48.20 -11.79 5.76
C GLY A 235 46.83 -11.66 5.08
N HIS A 236 46.58 -12.43 4.03
CA HIS A 236 45.36 -12.35 3.23
C HIS A 236 44.15 -12.89 4.01
N ASP A 237 44.34 -14.00 4.73
CA ASP A 237 43.28 -14.61 5.54
C ASP A 237 42.77 -13.65 6.63
N LYS A 238 43.65 -12.85 7.24
CA LYS A 238 43.27 -11.84 8.25
C LYS A 238 42.49 -10.66 7.68
N ILE A 239 42.68 -10.34 6.39
CA ILE A 239 41.91 -9.29 5.71
C ILE A 239 40.50 -9.81 5.41
N LEU A 240 40.40 -11.01 4.84
CA LEU A 240 39.12 -11.64 4.55
C LEU A 240 38.28 -11.86 5.82
N GLN A 241 38.90 -12.31 6.92
CA GLN A 241 38.19 -12.46 8.20
C GLN A 241 37.62 -11.15 8.72
N ARG A 242 38.38 -10.04 8.60
CA ARG A 242 37.88 -8.70 8.98
C ARG A 242 36.74 -8.24 8.09
N GLU A 243 36.80 -8.53 6.80
CA GLU A 243 35.72 -8.18 5.87
C GLU A 243 34.45 -8.98 6.16
N ILE A 244 34.57 -10.29 6.38
CA ILE A 244 33.43 -11.14 6.78
C ILE A 244 32.80 -10.63 8.08
N GLN A 245 33.62 -10.25 9.07
CA GLN A 245 33.10 -9.69 10.31
C GLN A 245 32.38 -8.36 10.08
N SER A 246 32.95 -7.46 9.28
CA SER A 246 32.30 -6.19 8.92
C SER A 246 30.96 -6.38 8.21
N LEU A 247 30.86 -7.39 7.33
CA LEU A 247 29.61 -7.72 6.66
C LEU A 247 28.56 -8.28 7.63
N ARG A 248 28.97 -9.12 8.59
CA ARG A 248 28.08 -9.62 9.64
C ARG A 248 27.56 -8.49 10.53
N ASP A 249 28.44 -7.61 11.01
CA ASP A 249 28.06 -6.48 11.85
C ASP A 249 27.07 -5.56 11.12
N ARG A 250 27.25 -5.37 9.80
CA ARG A 250 26.34 -4.56 8.98
C ARG A 250 24.98 -5.23 8.81
N LEU A 251 24.94 -6.54 8.62
CA LEU A 251 23.69 -7.30 8.52
C LEU A 251 22.92 -7.27 9.85
N ASP A 252 23.62 -7.45 10.97
CA ASP A 252 23.04 -7.35 12.31
C ASP A 252 22.49 -5.95 12.57
N HIS A 253 23.24 -4.90 12.17
CA HIS A 253 22.77 -3.53 12.27
C HIS A 253 21.51 -3.27 11.45
N GLN A 254 21.43 -3.77 10.21
CA GLN A 254 20.21 -3.68 9.39
C GLN A 254 19.04 -4.44 10.01
N GLY A 255 19.30 -5.61 10.61
CA GLY A 255 18.30 -6.37 11.35
C GLY A 255 17.71 -5.59 12.53
N ASN A 256 18.57 -4.94 13.32
CA ASN A 256 18.16 -4.10 14.44
C ASN A 256 17.34 -2.88 13.97
N LEU A 257 17.78 -2.20 12.91
CA LEU A 257 17.05 -1.05 12.36
C LEU A 257 15.65 -1.45 11.87
N LEU A 258 15.51 -2.61 11.20
CA LEU A 258 14.21 -3.12 10.78
C LEU A 258 13.32 -3.50 11.97
N ALA A 259 13.89 -4.05 13.04
CA ALA A 259 13.16 -4.35 14.27
C ALA A 259 12.63 -3.06 14.93
N ASP A 260 13.45 -2.01 15.01
CA ASP A 260 13.07 -0.71 15.56
C ASP A 260 11.97 -0.03 14.76
N VAL A 261 12.05 -0.08 13.42
CA VAL A 261 10.99 0.44 12.53
C VAL A 261 9.69 -0.32 12.74
N ARG A 262 9.74 -1.66 12.85
CA ARG A 262 8.54 -2.48 13.11
C ARG A 262 7.94 -2.20 14.50
N CYS A 263 8.79 -1.97 15.51
CA CYS A 263 8.37 -1.59 16.85
C CYS A 263 7.67 -0.22 16.84
N SER A 264 8.31 0.77 16.22
CA SER A 264 7.78 2.13 16.09
C SER A 264 6.46 2.16 15.32
N LYS A 265 6.34 1.37 14.25
CA LYS A 265 5.09 1.21 13.50
C LYS A 265 3.96 0.71 14.39
N ARG A 266 4.17 -0.38 15.14
CA ARG A 266 3.14 -0.94 16.04
C ARG A 266 2.70 0.09 17.09
N LYS A 267 3.66 0.82 17.67
CA LYS A 267 3.37 1.88 18.63
C LYS A 267 2.48 2.98 18.04
N LEU A 268 2.77 3.45 16.82
CA LEU A 268 1.96 4.46 16.15
C LEU A 268 0.56 3.95 15.79
N GLU A 269 0.43 2.69 15.39
CA GLU A 269 -0.88 2.05 15.15
C GLU A 269 -1.72 1.99 16.43
N ASP A 270 -1.09 1.66 17.57
CA ASP A 270 -1.75 1.64 18.89
C ASP A 270 -2.17 3.04 19.34
N GLU A 271 -1.29 4.04 19.18
CA GLU A 271 -1.59 5.45 19.48
C GLU A 271 -2.76 5.96 18.63
N PHE A 272 -2.76 5.69 17.31
CA PHE A 272 -3.84 6.05 16.40
C PHE A 272 -5.17 5.38 16.80
N ASN A 273 -5.14 4.10 17.17
CA ASN A 273 -6.33 3.40 17.65
C ASN A 273 -6.86 4.01 18.97
N SER A 274 -5.97 4.41 19.87
CA SER A 274 -6.32 5.06 21.13
C SER A 274 -6.99 6.42 20.89
N GLU A 275 -6.45 7.23 19.97
CA GLU A 275 -6.97 8.53 19.57
C GLU A 275 -8.36 8.41 18.92
N ARG A 276 -8.53 7.46 17.99
CA ARG A 276 -9.83 7.16 17.39
C ARG A 276 -10.88 6.75 18.42
N ASN A 277 -10.49 5.95 19.41
CA ASN A 277 -11.39 5.54 20.49
C ASN A 277 -11.75 6.72 21.41
N LEU A 278 -10.80 7.61 21.71
CA LEU A 278 -11.04 8.83 22.46
C LEU A 278 -12.01 9.76 21.71
N ARG A 279 -11.78 9.97 20.41
CA ARG A 279 -12.66 10.79 19.56
C ARG A 279 -14.10 10.27 19.55
N ARG A 280 -14.31 8.96 19.36
CA ARG A 280 -15.64 8.33 19.45
C ARG A 280 -16.30 8.49 20.82
N ARG A 281 -15.53 8.55 21.91
CA ARG A 281 -16.08 8.81 23.26
C ARG A 281 -16.53 10.26 23.40
N LEU A 282 -15.73 11.20 22.93
CA LEU A 282 -16.06 12.63 22.95
C LEU A 282 -17.27 12.94 22.07
N GLU A 283 -17.35 12.37 20.86
CA GLU A 283 -18.51 12.53 19.96
C GLU A 283 -19.81 12.05 20.61
N ARG A 284 -19.79 10.89 21.29
CA ARG A 284 -20.95 10.41 22.07
C ARG A 284 -21.34 11.38 23.18
N ARG A 285 -20.36 11.90 23.92
CA ARG A 285 -20.62 12.87 24.99
C ARG A 285 -21.23 14.17 24.46
N ILE A 286 -20.77 14.66 23.31
CA ILE A 286 -21.36 15.82 22.62
C ILE A 286 -22.80 15.51 22.21
N ALA A 287 -23.06 14.35 21.62
CA ALA A 287 -24.41 13.94 21.22
C ALA A 287 -25.37 13.81 22.42
N ASP A 288 -24.90 13.30 23.56
CA ASP A 288 -25.69 13.19 24.79
C ASP A 288 -26.01 14.56 25.39
N LEU A 289 -25.04 15.49 25.38
CA LEU A 289 -25.26 16.86 25.83
C LEU A 289 -26.27 17.59 24.93
N ARG A 290 -26.18 17.43 23.61
CA ARG A 290 -27.16 17.98 22.66
C ARG A 290 -28.56 17.44 22.94
N ARG A 291 -28.71 16.12 23.12
CA ARG A 291 -30.00 15.49 23.47
C ARG A 291 -30.58 16.04 24.78
N LYS A 292 -29.75 16.27 25.80
CA LYS A 292 -30.19 16.90 27.07
C LYS A 292 -30.67 18.33 26.86
N GLN A 293 -29.93 19.13 26.08
CA GLN A 293 -30.30 20.50 25.76
C GLN A 293 -31.64 20.56 25.01
N ASP A 294 -31.84 19.68 24.03
CA ASP A 294 -33.08 19.58 23.28
C ASP A 294 -34.26 19.15 24.17
N ALA A 295 -34.03 18.21 25.10
CA ALA A 295 -35.03 17.79 26.08
C ALA A 295 -35.43 18.92 27.03
N THR A 296 -34.46 19.72 27.50
CA THR A 296 -34.77 20.91 28.34
C THR A 296 -35.56 21.96 27.58
N ARG A 297 -35.20 22.22 26.31
CA ARG A 297 -35.94 23.17 25.47
C ARG A 297 -37.36 22.69 25.19
N GLY A 298 -37.57 21.40 24.95
CA GLY A 298 -38.90 20.82 24.72
C GLY A 298 -39.85 20.99 25.90
N MET A 299 -39.34 20.99 27.14
CA MET A 299 -40.14 21.17 28.35
C MET A 299 -40.68 22.60 28.49
N ASP A 300 -39.90 23.62 28.09
CA ASP A 300 -40.31 25.03 28.16
C ASP A 300 -41.51 25.32 27.25
N TYR A 301 -41.57 24.69 26.06
CA TYR A 301 -42.70 24.85 25.13
C TYR A 301 -44.02 24.27 25.66
N HIS A 302 -43.99 23.28 26.55
CA HIS A 302 -45.20 22.71 27.15
C HIS A 302 -45.75 23.54 28.33
N HIS A 303 -44.93 24.38 28.96
CA HIS A 303 -45.42 25.27 30.04
C HIS A 303 -46.00 26.59 29.50
N GLY A 304 -45.56 27.06 28.33
CA GLY A 304 -46.03 28.33 27.75
C GLY A 304 -47.46 28.35 27.21
N HIS A 305 -48.08 27.18 26.96
CA HIS A 305 -49.44 27.11 26.38
C HIS A 305 -50.58 26.94 27.39
N ARG A 306 -50.31 26.85 28.69
CA ARG A 306 -51.36 26.72 29.73
C ARG A 306 -51.88 28.04 30.29
N TYR A 307 -51.32 29.16 29.87
CA TYR A 307 -51.76 30.50 30.30
C TYR A 307 -52.15 31.34 29.10
N GLN A 308 -53.19 30.92 28.38
CA GLN A 308 -54.03 31.86 27.62
C GLN A 308 -55.44 31.80 28.21
N PRO A 309 -55.93 32.91 28.81
CA PRO A 309 -57.29 33.02 29.34
C PRO A 309 -58.35 33.10 28.23
#